data_AF-A0A8J6I7U5-F1
#
_entry.id   AF-A0A8J6I7U5-F1
#
_cell.length_a   1.000
_cell.length_b   1.000
_cell.length_c   1.000
_cell.angle_alpha   90.00
_cell.angle_beta   90.00
_cell.angle_gamma   90.00
#
_symmetry.space_group_name_H-M   'P 1'
#
loop_
_entity.id
_entity.type
_entity.pdbx_description
1 polymer ?
#
loop_
_entity_poly.entity_id
_entity_poly.type
_entity_poly.pdbx_seq_one_letter_code
_entity_poly.pdbx_strand_id
1 'polypeptide(L)'
;MPSERGLRIDAVTATRLGLLAVVAVLSMAVTSDVQTLFWVGLLAVAALPATLRPTHPVYGRIGRIAETVVTALGAVALGDAGWAFLPYLLVPVMAAALYRGATDAFLLVALAGIVLAVAGLISGDLTTGDNLLTVVEWLAISVVAAGFGGALHRSLSARHQPQPYAEATRLLTQLRTVARHLPGGTLDPGGIAAHLLDEIREAAASDRAAVFGTSGGGRLVVLAQAGADRVDWETSLDSESAVADAWATQQPQTSARSLS
;
A
#
# COMPACT_ATOMS: atom_id res chain seq x y z
N MET A 1 -9.05 11.68 -11.74
CA MET A 1 -8.46 11.94 -10.42
C MET A 1 -6.94 11.91 -10.55
N PRO A 2 -6.22 13.02 -10.28
CA PRO A 2 -4.77 13.00 -10.30
C PRO A 2 -4.26 12.04 -9.22
N SER A 3 -3.27 11.22 -9.55
CA SER A 3 -2.63 10.34 -8.57
C SER A 3 -1.95 11.19 -7.48
N GLU A 4 -2.05 10.79 -6.20
CA GLU A 4 -1.43 11.53 -5.09
C GLU A 4 0.08 11.79 -5.31
N ARG A 5 0.76 10.94 -6.10
CA ARG A 5 2.16 11.13 -6.50
C ARG A 5 2.36 12.33 -7.43
N GLY A 6 1.45 12.55 -8.38
CA GLY A 6 1.51 13.71 -9.27
C GLY A 6 1.38 15.01 -8.47
N LEU A 7 0.41 15.06 -7.55
CA LEU A 7 0.18 16.23 -6.69
C LEU A 7 1.42 16.62 -5.87
N ARG A 8 2.19 15.64 -5.36
CA ARG A 8 3.43 15.89 -4.61
C ARG A 8 4.54 16.46 -5.49
N ILE A 9 4.68 15.94 -6.71
CA ILE A 9 5.69 16.42 -7.67
C ILE A 9 5.39 17.85 -8.06
N ASP A 10 4.12 18.15 -8.38
CA ASP A 10 3.69 19.47 -8.79
C ASP A 10 3.86 20.50 -7.66
N ALA A 11 3.49 20.13 -6.43
CA ALA A 11 3.65 21.01 -5.26
C ALA A 11 5.13 21.33 -4.97
N VAL A 12 6.01 20.33 -4.93
CA VAL A 12 7.45 20.56 -4.65
C VAL A 12 8.09 21.39 -5.77
N THR A 13 7.72 21.14 -7.02
CA THR A 13 8.23 21.89 -8.17
C THR A 13 7.73 23.34 -8.15
N ALA A 14 6.45 23.56 -7.83
CA ALA A 14 5.88 24.90 -7.67
C ALA A 14 6.54 25.67 -6.52
N THR A 15 6.72 25.05 -5.35
CA THR A 15 7.43 25.65 -4.22
C THR A 15 8.86 26.03 -4.60
N ARG A 16 9.56 25.15 -5.34
CA ARG A 16 10.92 25.40 -5.80
C ARG A 16 11.01 26.58 -6.77
N LEU A 17 10.14 26.63 -7.78
CA LEU A 17 10.10 27.74 -8.73
C LEU A 17 9.74 29.06 -8.05
N GLY A 18 8.77 29.02 -7.13
CA GLY A 18 8.36 30.18 -6.34
C GLY A 18 9.51 30.72 -5.47
N LEU A 19 10.19 29.85 -4.71
CA LEU A 19 11.32 30.25 -3.88
C LEU A 19 12.52 30.71 -4.72
N LEU A 20 12.77 30.09 -5.88
CA LEU A 20 13.83 30.56 -6.78
C LEU A 20 13.53 31.95 -7.33
N ALA A 21 12.27 32.22 -7.70
CA ALA A 21 11.83 33.54 -8.12
C ALA A 21 11.95 34.57 -6.99
N VAL A 22 11.56 34.22 -5.77
CA VAL A 22 11.71 35.09 -4.58
C VAL A 22 13.17 35.40 -4.31
N VAL A 23 14.05 34.38 -4.31
CA VAL A 23 15.51 34.57 -4.12
C VAL A 23 16.07 35.47 -5.21
N ALA A 24 15.70 35.24 -6.48
CA ALA A 24 16.15 36.07 -7.59
C ALA A 24 15.70 37.54 -7.42
N VAL A 25 14.42 37.77 -7.10
CA VAL A 25 13.85 39.11 -6.92
C VAL A 25 14.48 39.83 -5.72
N LEU A 26 14.57 39.17 -4.56
CA LEU A 26 15.18 39.75 -3.37
C LEU A 26 16.66 40.06 -3.61
N SER A 27 17.39 39.15 -4.24
CA SER A 27 18.82 39.35 -4.51
C SER A 27 19.05 40.49 -5.50
N MET A 28 18.24 40.60 -6.55
CA MET A 28 18.31 41.73 -7.50
C MET A 28 17.85 43.05 -6.89
N ALA A 29 16.89 43.03 -5.96
CA ALA A 29 16.41 44.24 -5.29
C ALA A 29 17.46 44.83 -4.33
N VAL A 30 18.30 43.98 -3.73
CA VAL A 30 19.35 44.40 -2.79
C VAL A 30 20.65 44.73 -3.50
N THR A 31 21.07 43.89 -4.45
CA THR A 31 22.42 43.94 -5.04
C THR A 31 22.30 43.71 -6.53
N SER A 32 22.18 44.77 -7.33
CA SER A 32 22.17 44.73 -8.80
C SER A 32 23.54 44.33 -9.40
N ASP A 33 24.22 43.38 -8.78
CA ASP A 33 25.58 42.94 -9.10
C ASP A 33 25.57 41.68 -9.98
N VAL A 34 26.56 41.60 -10.87
CA VAL A 34 26.76 40.50 -11.81
C VAL A 34 27.09 39.20 -11.06
N GLN A 35 27.81 39.29 -9.94
CA GLN A 35 28.12 38.14 -9.12
C GLN A 35 26.86 37.48 -8.54
N THR A 36 25.90 38.28 -8.11
CA THR A 36 24.59 37.81 -7.63
C THR A 36 23.83 37.06 -8.72
N LEU A 37 23.78 37.61 -9.94
CA LEU A 37 23.15 36.96 -11.09
C LEU A 37 23.81 35.62 -11.45
N PHE A 38 25.14 35.55 -11.34
CA PHE A 38 25.88 34.31 -11.55
C PHE A 38 25.47 33.22 -10.56
N TRP A 39 25.37 33.53 -9.26
CA TRP A 39 24.95 32.57 -8.24
C TRP A 39 23.49 32.14 -8.36
N VAL A 40 22.59 33.07 -8.69
CA VAL A 40 21.18 32.74 -8.99
C VAL A 40 21.08 31.82 -10.21
N GLY A 41 21.85 32.12 -11.27
CA GLY A 41 21.93 31.27 -12.46
C GLY A 41 22.48 29.88 -12.16
N LEU A 42 23.54 29.79 -11.36
CA LEU A 42 24.13 28.51 -10.92
C LEU A 42 23.13 27.69 -10.09
N LEU A 43 22.37 28.35 -9.21
CA LEU A 43 21.33 27.70 -8.41
C LEU A 43 20.19 27.17 -9.30
N ALA A 44 19.80 27.92 -10.32
CA ALA A 44 18.81 27.48 -11.30
C ALA A 44 19.28 26.24 -12.07
N VAL A 45 20.55 26.20 -12.49
CA VAL A 45 21.15 25.03 -13.14
C VAL A 45 21.23 23.84 -12.19
N ALA A 46 21.65 24.06 -10.94
CA ALA A 46 21.72 23.02 -9.92
C ALA A 46 20.35 22.42 -9.59
N ALA A 47 19.28 23.20 -9.73
CA ALA A 47 17.91 22.77 -9.51
C ALA A 47 17.33 21.88 -10.63
N LEU A 48 17.88 21.93 -11.86
CA LEU A 48 17.35 21.21 -13.03
C LEU A 48 17.25 19.69 -12.87
N PRO A 49 18.26 18.96 -12.35
CA PRO A 49 18.18 17.51 -12.27
C PRO A 49 17.05 17.05 -11.34
N ALA A 50 16.82 17.79 -10.26
CA ALA A 50 15.81 17.47 -9.27
C ALA A 50 14.40 17.98 -9.65
N THR A 51 14.26 18.93 -10.59
CA THR A 51 12.95 19.26 -11.20
C THR A 51 12.56 18.29 -12.30
N LEU A 52 13.49 17.91 -13.17
CA LEU A 52 13.20 17.06 -14.33
C LEU A 52 12.96 15.60 -13.95
N ARG A 53 13.70 15.08 -12.95
CA ARG A 53 13.59 13.67 -12.51
C ARG A 53 13.66 13.54 -10.98
N PRO A 54 12.67 14.07 -10.24
CA PRO A 54 12.68 14.10 -8.77
C PRO A 54 12.71 12.69 -8.14
N THR A 55 12.05 11.73 -8.78
CA THR A 55 11.88 10.35 -8.29
C THR A 55 13.02 9.42 -8.67
N HIS A 56 13.93 9.82 -9.57
CA HIS A 56 15.03 8.95 -9.96
C HIS A 56 16.07 8.84 -8.84
N PRO A 57 16.49 7.63 -8.44
CA PRO A 57 17.30 7.42 -7.23
C PRO A 57 18.66 8.12 -7.26
N VAL A 58 19.27 8.24 -8.44
CA VAL A 58 20.58 8.89 -8.64
C VAL A 58 20.43 10.38 -8.95
N TYR A 59 19.83 10.73 -10.11
CA TYR A 59 19.67 12.13 -10.53
C TYR A 59 18.96 13.04 -9.51
N GLY A 60 17.88 12.56 -8.87
CA GLY A 60 17.19 13.33 -7.84
C GLY A 60 18.05 13.57 -6.59
N ARG A 61 18.93 12.62 -6.24
CA ARG A 61 19.85 12.77 -5.11
C ARG A 61 20.97 13.76 -5.44
N ILE A 62 21.58 13.62 -6.60
CA ILE A 62 22.66 14.52 -7.06
C ILE A 62 22.13 15.95 -7.18
N GLY A 63 20.93 16.16 -7.74
CA GLY A 63 20.32 17.49 -7.84
C GLY A 63 20.11 18.16 -6.47
N ARG A 64 19.58 17.44 -5.48
CA ARG A 64 19.38 18.01 -4.13
C ARG A 64 20.71 18.33 -3.41
N ILE A 65 21.73 17.49 -3.60
CA ILE A 65 23.08 17.76 -3.07
C ILE A 65 23.65 19.01 -3.74
N ALA A 66 23.57 19.10 -5.08
CA ALA A 66 24.06 20.24 -5.84
C ALA A 66 23.37 21.54 -5.43
N GLU A 67 22.02 21.53 -5.31
CA GLU A 67 21.26 22.68 -4.79
C GLU A 67 21.76 23.10 -3.42
N THR A 68 21.87 22.16 -2.48
CA THR A 68 22.29 22.45 -1.11
C THR A 68 23.69 23.07 -1.07
N VAL A 69 24.63 22.53 -1.84
CA VAL A 69 26.01 23.03 -1.93
C VAL A 69 26.03 24.43 -2.56
N VAL A 70 25.32 24.65 -3.67
CA VAL A 70 25.29 25.96 -4.34
C VAL A 70 24.62 27.02 -3.48
N THR A 71 23.54 26.68 -2.79
CA THR A 71 22.88 27.60 -1.85
C THR A 71 23.81 27.99 -0.70
N ALA A 72 24.49 27.01 -0.08
CA ALA A 72 25.43 27.25 1.01
C ALA A 72 26.64 28.08 0.56
N LEU A 73 27.22 27.76 -0.60
CA LEU A 73 28.34 28.51 -1.17
C LEU A 73 27.94 29.93 -1.56
N GLY A 74 26.78 30.11 -2.20
CA GLY A 74 26.25 31.43 -2.57
C GLY A 74 26.00 32.31 -1.36
N ALA A 75 25.47 31.72 -0.26
CA ALA A 75 25.24 32.44 0.99
C ALA A 75 26.54 32.99 1.61
N VAL A 76 27.68 32.31 1.45
CA VAL A 76 28.98 32.81 1.95
C VAL A 76 29.66 33.72 0.94
N ALA A 77 29.61 33.37 -0.34
CA ALA A 77 30.32 34.10 -1.40
C ALA A 77 29.77 35.51 -1.65
N LEU A 78 28.52 35.79 -1.24
CA LEU A 78 27.86 37.07 -1.40
C LEU A 78 27.93 37.97 -0.16
N GLY A 79 28.55 37.51 0.94
CA GLY A 79 28.66 38.27 2.19
C GLY A 79 27.32 38.81 2.66
N ASP A 80 27.21 40.13 2.82
CA ASP A 80 25.99 40.83 3.27
C ASP A 80 24.74 40.60 2.40
N ALA A 81 24.88 40.15 1.15
CA ALA A 81 23.75 39.79 0.29
C ALA A 81 23.39 38.29 0.35
N GLY A 82 24.23 37.47 1.00
CA GLY A 82 24.12 36.02 1.04
C GLY A 82 22.94 35.49 1.86
N TRP A 83 22.42 36.28 2.81
CA TRP A 83 21.24 35.89 3.59
C TRP A 83 20.01 35.60 2.71
N ALA A 84 19.91 36.22 1.53
CA ALA A 84 18.81 35.99 0.59
C ALA A 84 18.77 34.56 0.03
N PHE A 85 19.90 33.82 0.08
CA PHE A 85 20.00 32.45 -0.40
C PHE A 85 19.58 31.42 0.67
N LEU A 86 19.76 31.73 1.96
CA LEU A 86 19.48 30.80 3.06
C LEU A 86 18.03 30.28 3.11
N PRO A 87 16.99 31.09 2.83
CA PRO A 87 15.61 30.58 2.73
C PRO A 87 15.45 29.47 1.71
N TYR A 88 16.25 29.44 0.64
CA TYR A 88 16.16 28.40 -0.38
C TYR A 88 16.56 27.03 0.15
N LEU A 89 17.36 26.95 1.22
CA LEU A 89 17.83 25.70 1.82
C LEU A 89 16.68 24.79 2.30
N LEU A 90 15.53 25.39 2.63
CA LEU A 90 14.29 24.69 2.93
C LEU A 90 13.83 23.76 1.80
N VAL A 91 14.04 24.15 0.54
CA VAL A 91 13.54 23.41 -0.63
C VAL A 91 14.19 22.04 -0.79
N PRO A 92 15.53 21.89 -0.93
CA PRO A 92 16.16 20.59 -1.07
C PRO A 92 15.96 19.71 0.17
N VAL A 93 15.92 20.30 1.37
CA VAL A 93 15.67 19.59 2.63
C VAL A 93 14.25 19.03 2.69
N MET A 94 13.24 19.85 2.43
CA MET A 94 11.84 19.41 2.41
C MET A 94 11.60 18.38 1.31
N ALA A 95 12.20 18.57 0.14
CA ALA A 95 12.14 17.60 -0.95
C ALA A 95 12.75 16.25 -0.53
N ALA A 96 13.93 16.25 0.10
CA ALA A 96 14.53 15.01 0.60
C ALA A 96 13.64 14.31 1.66
N ALA A 97 13.07 15.09 2.58
CA ALA A 97 12.19 14.58 3.63
C ALA A 97 10.95 13.89 3.05
N LEU A 98 10.33 14.48 2.03
CA LEU A 98 9.12 13.96 1.38
C LEU A 98 9.40 12.74 0.49
N TYR A 99 10.52 12.70 -0.23
CA TYR A 99 10.81 11.64 -1.20
C TYR A 99 11.57 10.44 -0.61
N ARG A 100 12.48 10.66 0.35
CA ARG A 100 13.38 9.62 0.87
C ARG A 100 13.35 9.48 2.40
N GLY A 101 12.58 10.34 3.08
CA GLY A 101 12.38 10.28 4.53
C GLY A 101 13.33 11.21 5.30
N ALA A 102 13.15 11.21 6.63
CA ALA A 102 13.81 12.15 7.53
C ALA A 102 15.34 12.04 7.51
N THR A 103 15.89 10.82 7.39
CA THR A 103 17.33 10.58 7.42
C THR A 103 18.06 11.32 6.30
N ASP A 104 17.54 11.25 5.08
CA ASP A 104 18.15 11.92 3.93
C ASP A 104 18.05 13.45 4.05
N ALA A 105 16.99 13.97 4.67
CA ALA A 105 16.86 15.39 4.94
C ALA A 105 17.88 15.88 5.98
N PHE A 106 18.06 15.14 7.09
CA PHE A 106 19.08 15.46 8.08
C PHE A 106 20.50 15.38 7.53
N LEU A 107 20.77 14.44 6.62
CA LEU A 107 22.06 14.37 5.92
C LEU A 107 22.32 15.60 5.05
N LEU A 108 21.29 16.15 4.38
CA LEU A 108 21.43 17.40 3.63
C LEU A 108 21.64 18.61 4.54
N VAL A 109 20.95 18.68 5.68
CA VAL A 109 21.17 19.75 6.66
C VAL A 109 22.58 19.68 7.24
N ALA A 110 23.07 18.49 7.56
CA ALA A 110 24.45 18.29 8.01
C ALA A 110 25.47 18.70 6.93
N LEU A 111 25.21 18.33 5.67
CA LEU A 111 26.04 18.76 4.54
C LEU A 111 26.06 20.28 4.39
N ALA A 112 24.90 20.94 4.46
CA ALA A 112 24.81 22.40 4.45
C ALA A 112 25.64 23.03 5.56
N GLY A 113 25.52 22.53 6.80
CA GLY A 113 26.32 22.99 7.93
C GLY A 113 27.81 22.85 7.71
N ILE A 114 28.27 21.72 7.17
CA ILE A 114 29.68 21.49 6.84
C ILE A 114 30.16 22.47 5.75
N VAL A 115 29.39 22.66 4.68
CA VAL A 115 29.76 23.57 3.58
C VAL A 115 29.80 25.01 4.08
N LEU A 116 28.81 25.46 4.85
CA LEU A 116 28.78 26.80 5.45
C LEU A 116 29.94 27.02 6.41
N ALA A 117 30.26 26.02 7.26
CA ALA A 117 31.39 26.12 8.18
C ALA A 117 32.73 26.19 7.45
N VAL A 118 32.96 25.32 6.46
CA VAL A 118 34.22 25.29 5.70
C VAL A 118 34.37 26.55 4.85
N ALA A 119 33.33 26.94 4.10
CA ALA A 119 33.37 28.14 3.27
C ALA A 119 33.53 29.41 4.12
N GLY A 120 32.80 29.50 5.23
CA GLY A 120 32.87 30.62 6.16
C GLY A 120 34.21 30.74 6.89
N LEU A 121 34.89 29.61 7.17
CA LEU A 121 36.25 29.60 7.70
C LEU A 121 37.26 30.12 6.67
N ILE A 122 37.09 29.76 5.40
CA ILE A 122 37.97 30.20 4.30
C ILE A 122 37.77 31.69 4.00
N SER A 123 36.52 32.19 4.05
CA SER A 123 36.21 33.60 3.80
C SER A 123 36.49 34.51 5.00
N GLY A 124 36.68 33.95 6.20
CA GLY A 124 36.86 34.70 7.45
C GLY A 124 35.56 35.26 8.04
N ASP A 125 34.43 34.99 7.40
CA ASP A 125 33.14 35.63 7.67
C ASP A 125 32.45 35.10 8.95
N LEU A 126 32.81 33.89 9.40
CA LEU A 126 32.31 33.31 10.66
C LEU A 126 32.80 34.04 11.92
N THR A 127 33.73 34.98 11.78
CA THR A 127 34.21 35.79 12.91
C THR A 127 33.31 36.98 13.20
N THR A 128 32.44 37.36 12.25
CA THR A 128 31.43 38.41 12.41
C THR A 128 30.17 37.79 13.03
N GLY A 129 29.89 38.11 14.30
CA GLY A 129 28.82 37.43 15.06
C GLY A 129 27.42 37.47 14.44
N ASP A 130 27.13 38.46 13.58
CA ASP A 130 25.83 38.63 12.92
C ASP A 130 25.57 37.53 11.86
N ASN A 131 26.55 37.28 10.99
CA ASN A 131 26.46 36.24 9.96
C ASN A 131 26.37 34.82 10.56
N LEU A 132 27.09 34.58 11.66
CA LEU A 132 27.02 33.29 12.36
C LEU A 132 25.61 33.05 12.93
N LEU A 133 24.99 34.07 13.53
CA LEU A 133 23.64 33.96 14.08
C LEU A 133 22.62 33.63 12.98
N THR A 134 22.67 34.34 11.85
CA THR A 134 21.76 34.08 10.71
C THR A 134 21.95 32.67 10.14
N VAL A 135 23.19 32.19 10.00
CA VAL A 135 23.49 30.83 9.53
C VAL A 135 22.92 29.78 10.49
N VAL A 136 23.15 29.94 11.79
CA VAL A 136 22.65 29.01 12.82
C VAL A 136 21.13 29.00 12.85
N GLU A 137 20.48 30.16 12.73
CA GLU A 137 19.02 30.27 12.67
C GLU A 137 18.43 29.50 11.49
N TRP A 138 18.95 29.71 10.28
CA TRP A 138 18.43 29.03 9.08
C TRP A 138 18.74 27.53 9.08
N LEU A 139 19.86 27.10 9.66
CA LEU A 139 20.13 25.68 9.91
C LEU A 139 19.13 25.08 10.89
N ALA A 140 18.81 25.78 11.98
CA ALA A 140 17.80 25.34 12.94
C ALA A 140 16.41 25.22 12.30
N ILE A 141 16.00 26.21 11.50
CA ILE A 141 14.76 26.18 10.71
C ILE A 141 14.77 24.96 9.76
N SER A 142 15.89 24.67 9.13
CA SER A 142 16.03 23.53 8.22
C SER A 142 15.95 22.18 8.94
N VAL A 143 16.48 22.07 10.16
CA VAL A 143 16.30 20.90 11.04
C VAL A 143 14.82 20.68 11.35
N VAL A 144 14.10 21.74 11.73
CA VAL A 144 12.65 21.66 12.02
C VAL A 144 11.88 21.23 10.76
N ALA A 145 12.21 21.80 9.60
CA ALA A 145 11.61 21.46 8.32
C ALA A 145 11.85 19.99 7.94
N ALA A 146 13.07 19.47 8.15
CA ALA A 146 13.40 18.07 7.94
C ALA A 146 12.55 17.14 8.83
N GLY A 147 12.40 17.49 10.11
CA GLY A 147 11.55 16.77 11.06
C GLY A 147 10.08 16.74 10.63
N PHE A 148 9.53 17.91 10.27
CA PHE A 148 8.15 18.04 9.80
C PHE A 148 7.89 17.24 8.52
N GLY A 149 8.76 17.39 7.50
CA GLY A 149 8.66 16.63 6.25
C GLY A 149 8.77 15.12 6.47
N GLY A 150 9.62 14.70 7.41
CA GLY A 150 9.76 13.30 7.83
C GLY A 150 8.52 12.75 8.51
N ALA A 151 7.90 13.52 9.41
CA ALA A 151 6.65 13.16 10.08
C ALA A 151 5.50 13.02 9.07
N LEU A 152 5.42 13.93 8.11
CA LEU A 152 4.44 13.89 7.02
C LEU A 152 4.69 12.68 6.10
N HIS A 153 5.94 12.41 5.73
CA HIS A 153 6.29 11.22 4.96
C HIS A 153 5.87 9.94 5.70
N ARG A 154 6.13 9.85 7.00
CA ARG A 154 5.76 8.69 7.82
C ARG A 154 4.24 8.50 7.89
N SER A 155 3.47 9.56 8.11
CA SER A 155 2.01 9.48 8.20
C SER A 155 1.38 9.05 6.86
N LEU A 156 1.93 9.53 5.75
CA LEU A 156 1.47 9.17 4.41
C LEU A 156 1.87 7.74 4.01
N SER A 157 3.07 7.31 4.37
CA SER A 157 3.55 5.94 4.12
C SER A 157 2.82 4.92 5.00
N ALA A 158 2.46 5.26 6.23
CA ALA A 158 1.66 4.41 7.11
C ALA A 158 0.26 4.11 6.55
N ARG A 159 -0.35 5.03 5.78
CA ARG A 159 -1.63 4.79 5.10
C ARG A 159 -1.54 3.78 3.96
N HIS A 160 -0.36 3.63 3.37
CA HIS A 160 -0.12 2.78 2.20
C HIS A 160 0.47 1.41 2.56
N GLN A 161 0.86 1.19 3.83
CA GLN A 161 1.22 -0.15 4.26
C GLN A 161 -0.06 -1.00 4.30
N PRO A 162 -0.14 -2.07 3.50
CA PRO A 162 -1.25 -3.00 3.59
C PRO A 162 -1.23 -3.57 5.01
N GLN A 163 -2.26 -3.25 5.79
CA GLN A 163 -2.42 -3.84 7.11
C GLN A 163 -2.60 -5.36 6.88
N PRO A 164 -1.72 -6.23 7.42
CA PRO A 164 -1.78 -7.67 7.19
C PRO A 164 -3.16 -8.26 7.54
N TYR A 165 -3.83 -7.62 8.50
CA TYR A 165 -5.17 -7.97 8.94
C TYR A 165 -6.28 -7.62 7.92
N ALA A 166 -6.11 -6.52 7.17
CA ALA A 166 -7.02 -6.13 6.10
C ALA A 166 -6.85 -7.05 4.87
N GLU A 167 -5.63 -7.47 4.56
CA GLU A 167 -5.38 -8.46 3.52
C GLU A 167 -5.95 -9.84 3.87
N ALA A 168 -5.77 -10.32 5.10
CA ALA A 168 -6.37 -11.57 5.57
C ALA A 168 -7.90 -11.53 5.49
N THR A 169 -8.52 -10.42 5.91
CA THR A 169 -9.98 -10.25 5.83
C THR A 169 -10.47 -10.21 4.38
N ARG A 170 -9.72 -9.57 3.48
CA ARG A 170 -10.02 -9.54 2.04
C ARG A 170 -9.93 -10.94 1.43
N LEU A 171 -8.90 -11.72 1.77
CA LEU A 171 -8.73 -13.10 1.32
C LEU A 171 -9.84 -14.01 1.86
N LEU A 172 -10.21 -13.89 3.13
CA LEU A 172 -11.33 -14.62 3.71
C LEU A 172 -12.66 -14.26 3.05
N THR A 173 -12.88 -12.99 2.71
CA THR A 173 -14.08 -12.55 2.01
C THR A 173 -14.10 -13.07 0.57
N GLN A 174 -12.96 -13.06 -0.12
CA GLN A 174 -12.83 -13.66 -1.45
C GLN A 174 -13.06 -15.17 -1.42
N LEU A 175 -12.48 -15.89 -0.47
CA LEU A 175 -12.72 -17.32 -0.27
C LEU A 175 -14.18 -17.60 0.05
N ARG A 176 -14.82 -16.78 0.87
CA ARG A 176 -16.26 -16.90 1.17
C ARG A 176 -17.12 -16.68 -0.06
N THR A 177 -16.75 -15.73 -0.93
CA THR A 177 -17.43 -15.50 -2.20
C THR A 177 -17.20 -16.68 -3.15
N VAL A 178 -15.97 -17.18 -3.30
CA VAL A 178 -15.65 -18.36 -4.13
C VAL A 178 -16.36 -19.61 -3.61
N ALA A 179 -16.40 -19.83 -2.29
CA ALA A 179 -17.12 -20.93 -1.67
C ALA A 179 -18.64 -20.89 -1.93
N ARG A 180 -19.22 -19.70 -2.11
CA ARG A 180 -20.62 -19.52 -2.51
C ARG A 180 -20.85 -19.58 -4.03
N HIS A 181 -19.78 -19.43 -4.83
CA HIS A 181 -19.82 -19.53 -6.30
C HIS A 181 -19.41 -20.90 -6.80
N LEU A 182 -18.89 -21.78 -5.93
CA LEU A 182 -18.93 -23.23 -6.15
C LEU A 182 -20.42 -23.60 -6.22
N PRO A 183 -20.93 -24.00 -7.40
CA PRO A 183 -22.35 -24.23 -7.61
C PRO A 183 -22.87 -25.27 -6.63
N GLY A 184 -23.66 -24.83 -5.64
CA GLY A 184 -24.48 -25.69 -4.81
C GLY A 184 -25.64 -26.25 -5.61
N GLY A 185 -25.35 -27.17 -6.54
CA GLY A 185 -26.36 -27.82 -7.37
C GLY A 185 -25.93 -29.11 -8.08
N THR A 186 -24.70 -29.60 -7.88
CA THR A 186 -24.25 -30.89 -8.46
C THR A 186 -23.57 -31.82 -7.45
N LEU A 187 -23.60 -31.46 -6.17
CA LEU A 187 -23.01 -32.24 -5.07
C LEU A 187 -23.92 -32.21 -3.82
N ASP A 188 -25.19 -31.87 -3.98
CA ASP A 188 -26.17 -32.11 -2.93
C ASP A 188 -26.57 -33.60 -2.96
N PRO A 189 -26.31 -34.36 -1.88
CA PRO A 189 -26.61 -35.78 -1.87
C PRO A 189 -28.11 -36.08 -2.11
N GLY A 190 -28.99 -35.13 -1.79
CA GLY A 190 -30.44 -35.23 -2.03
C GLY A 190 -30.81 -35.12 -3.52
N GLY A 191 -30.25 -34.17 -4.27
CA GLY A 191 -30.51 -34.00 -5.70
C GLY A 191 -30.03 -35.19 -6.52
N ILE A 192 -28.82 -35.69 -6.24
CA ILE A 192 -28.28 -36.91 -6.88
C ILE A 192 -29.15 -38.12 -6.53
N ALA A 193 -29.55 -38.27 -5.27
CA ALA A 193 -30.41 -39.37 -4.83
C ALA A 193 -31.80 -39.33 -5.49
N ALA A 194 -32.39 -38.14 -5.67
CA ALA A 194 -33.66 -37.99 -6.36
C ALA A 194 -33.56 -38.38 -7.84
N HIS A 195 -32.49 -37.96 -8.52
CA HIS A 195 -32.28 -38.30 -9.93
C HIS A 195 -32.06 -39.80 -10.15
N LEU A 196 -31.25 -40.45 -9.31
CA LEU A 196 -31.06 -41.91 -9.35
C LEU A 196 -32.38 -42.66 -9.11
N LEU A 197 -33.22 -42.14 -8.21
CA LEU A 197 -34.52 -42.71 -7.94
C LEU A 197 -35.45 -42.65 -9.16
N ASP A 198 -35.41 -41.54 -9.90
CA ASP A 198 -36.19 -41.38 -11.13
C ASP A 198 -35.71 -42.33 -12.23
N GLU A 199 -34.39 -42.48 -12.43
CA GLU A 199 -33.83 -43.43 -13.41
C GLU A 199 -34.20 -44.90 -13.08
N ILE A 200 -34.11 -45.29 -11.81
CA ILE A 200 -34.45 -46.65 -11.39
C ILE A 200 -35.94 -46.93 -11.58
N ARG A 201 -36.81 -45.94 -11.35
CA ARG A 201 -38.26 -46.08 -11.54
C ARG A 201 -38.66 -46.20 -13.00
N GLU A 202 -37.88 -45.63 -13.91
CA GLU A 202 -38.04 -45.85 -15.34
C GLU A 202 -37.69 -47.28 -15.73
N ALA A 203 -36.64 -47.85 -15.14
CA ALA A 203 -36.20 -49.23 -15.40
C ALA A 203 -37.03 -50.30 -14.67
N ALA A 204 -37.59 -49.99 -13.50
CA ALA A 204 -38.36 -50.89 -12.66
C ALA A 204 -39.55 -50.16 -12.02
N ALA A 205 -40.75 -50.42 -12.54
CA ALA A 205 -41.98 -49.87 -12.02
C ALA A 205 -42.16 -50.25 -10.54
N SER A 206 -42.23 -49.24 -9.68
CA SER A 206 -42.41 -49.39 -8.24
C SER A 206 -43.40 -48.36 -7.72
N ASP A 207 -44.31 -48.80 -6.84
CA ASP A 207 -45.29 -47.93 -6.19
C ASP A 207 -44.63 -47.00 -5.16
N ARG A 208 -43.50 -47.44 -4.58
CA ARG A 208 -42.72 -46.74 -3.55
C ARG A 208 -41.24 -47.05 -3.69
N ALA A 209 -40.38 -46.04 -3.57
CA ALA A 209 -38.94 -46.20 -3.64
C ALA A 209 -38.22 -45.14 -2.79
N ALA A 210 -37.04 -45.48 -2.27
CA ALA A 210 -36.21 -44.56 -1.50
C ALA A 210 -34.71 -44.84 -1.69
N VAL A 211 -33.90 -43.79 -1.58
CA VAL A 211 -32.44 -43.87 -1.58
C VAL A 211 -31.94 -43.57 -0.18
N PHE A 212 -31.12 -44.46 0.36
CA PHE A 212 -30.52 -44.34 1.68
C PHE A 212 -29.05 -43.94 1.59
N GLY A 213 -28.63 -43.06 2.49
CA GLY A 213 -27.24 -42.70 2.71
C GLY A 213 -26.79 -43.09 4.10
N THR A 214 -25.48 -43.32 4.27
CA THR A 214 -24.91 -43.54 5.59
C THR A 214 -24.86 -42.24 6.38
N SER A 215 -25.35 -42.26 7.62
CA SER A 215 -25.05 -41.23 8.62
C SER A 215 -24.19 -41.86 9.70
N GLY A 216 -23.20 -41.14 10.22
CA GLY A 216 -22.32 -41.67 11.25
C GLY A 216 -23.14 -42.18 12.44
N GLY A 217 -22.96 -43.45 12.83
CA GLY A 217 -23.65 -44.06 13.98
C GLY A 217 -24.52 -45.29 13.70
N GLY A 218 -24.30 -46.03 12.61
CA GLY A 218 -24.98 -47.31 12.36
C GLY A 218 -26.44 -47.19 11.91
N ARG A 219 -26.87 -46.00 11.51
CA ARG A 219 -28.22 -45.74 10.97
C ARG A 219 -28.15 -45.16 9.57
N LEU A 220 -29.09 -45.58 8.74
CA LEU A 220 -29.31 -45.04 7.41
C LEU A 220 -30.17 -43.78 7.50
N VAL A 221 -29.97 -42.84 6.58
CA VAL A 221 -30.81 -41.65 6.42
C VAL A 221 -31.39 -41.67 5.03
N VAL A 222 -32.69 -41.42 4.93
CA VAL A 222 -33.38 -41.29 3.65
C VAL A 222 -32.92 -39.99 2.98
N LEU A 223 -32.23 -40.11 1.85
CA LEU A 223 -31.75 -38.97 1.05
C LEU A 223 -32.80 -38.50 0.05
N ALA A 224 -33.58 -39.43 -0.52
CA ALA A 224 -34.70 -39.17 -1.41
C ALA A 224 -35.75 -40.28 -1.31
N GLN A 225 -37.02 -39.95 -1.55
CA GLN A 225 -38.14 -40.91 -1.56
C GLN A 225 -39.17 -40.53 -2.63
N ALA A 226 -39.86 -41.53 -3.17
CA ALA A 226 -40.93 -41.38 -4.16
C ALA A 226 -42.11 -42.31 -3.82
N GLY A 227 -43.33 -41.77 -3.90
CA GLY A 227 -44.58 -42.46 -3.55
C GLY A 227 -45.67 -41.47 -3.12
N ALA A 228 -46.95 -41.86 -3.20
CA ALA A 228 -48.08 -40.98 -2.85
C ALA A 228 -48.16 -40.66 -1.34
N ASP A 229 -47.66 -41.56 -0.48
CA ASP A 229 -47.64 -41.42 0.97
C ASP A 229 -46.19 -41.41 1.49
N ARG A 230 -45.91 -40.60 2.52
CA ARG A 230 -44.66 -40.71 3.28
C ARG A 230 -44.68 -42.02 4.06
N VAL A 231 -43.72 -42.88 3.77
CA VAL A 231 -43.51 -44.15 4.50
C VAL A 231 -42.36 -43.97 5.47
N ASP A 232 -42.56 -44.42 6.70
CA ASP A 232 -41.51 -44.51 7.69
C ASP A 232 -40.64 -45.73 7.37
N TRP A 233 -39.57 -45.51 6.60
CA TRP A 233 -38.63 -46.56 6.25
C TRP A 233 -37.80 -47.00 7.46
N GLU A 234 -37.59 -48.31 7.60
CA GLU A 234 -36.66 -48.84 8.59
C GLU A 234 -35.23 -48.38 8.26
N THR A 235 -34.58 -47.76 9.24
CA THR A 235 -33.26 -47.11 9.09
C THR A 235 -32.20 -47.71 10.01
N SER A 236 -32.59 -48.61 10.90
CA SER A 236 -31.67 -49.32 11.80
C SER A 236 -30.99 -50.48 11.08
N LEU A 237 -29.66 -50.47 11.03
CA LEU A 237 -28.87 -51.59 10.48
C LEU A 237 -28.82 -52.81 11.43
N ASP A 238 -29.23 -52.65 12.69
CA ASP A 238 -29.32 -53.73 13.68
C ASP A 238 -30.64 -54.52 13.59
N SER A 239 -31.52 -54.17 12.65
CA SER A 239 -32.80 -54.85 12.42
C SER A 239 -32.64 -56.06 11.49
N GLU A 240 -33.37 -57.16 11.72
CA GLU A 240 -33.51 -58.27 10.76
C GLU A 240 -34.40 -57.86 9.57
N SER A 241 -33.99 -56.82 8.84
CA SER A 241 -34.71 -56.25 7.71
C SER A 241 -33.99 -56.50 6.39
N ALA A 242 -34.75 -56.63 5.31
CA ALA A 242 -34.19 -56.80 3.97
C ALA A 242 -33.30 -55.63 3.54
N VAL A 243 -33.50 -54.44 4.11
CA VAL A 243 -32.67 -53.24 3.88
C VAL A 243 -31.31 -53.38 4.57
N ALA A 244 -31.27 -53.88 5.81
CA ALA A 244 -30.03 -54.17 6.52
C ALA A 244 -29.23 -55.29 5.82
N ASP A 245 -29.89 -56.35 5.38
CA ASP A 245 -29.26 -57.46 4.64
C ASP A 245 -28.73 -57.00 3.27
N ALA A 246 -29.49 -56.20 2.53
CA ALA A 246 -29.05 -55.62 1.26
C ALA A 246 -27.85 -54.67 1.46
N TRP A 247 -27.84 -53.90 2.54
CA TRP A 247 -26.72 -53.02 2.89
C TRP A 247 -25.45 -53.80 3.22
N ALA A 248 -25.56 -54.86 4.03
CA ALA A 248 -24.43 -55.68 4.45
C ALA A 248 -23.85 -56.51 3.29
N THR A 249 -24.70 -57.07 2.43
CA THR A 249 -24.28 -57.95 1.33
C THR A 249 -23.96 -57.20 0.03
N GLN A 250 -24.42 -55.95 -0.09
CA GLN A 250 -24.36 -55.16 -1.33
C GLN A 250 -24.96 -55.87 -2.55
N GLN A 251 -25.93 -56.76 -2.32
CA GLN A 251 -26.63 -57.51 -3.34
C GLN A 251 -28.14 -57.21 -3.30
N PRO A 252 -28.86 -57.31 -4.44
CA PRO A 252 -30.30 -57.13 -4.46
C PRO A 252 -30.98 -58.21 -3.61
N GLN A 253 -31.78 -57.78 -2.64
CA GLN A 253 -32.57 -58.66 -1.76
C GLN A 253 -34.05 -58.51 -2.09
N THR A 254 -34.79 -59.63 -2.08
CA THR A 254 -36.24 -59.64 -2.14
C THR A 254 -36.78 -60.31 -0.88
N SER A 255 -37.75 -59.67 -0.23
CA SER A 255 -38.42 -60.23 0.95
C SER A 255 -39.91 -60.25 0.71
N ALA A 256 -40.56 -61.34 1.12
CA ALA A 256 -42.01 -61.51 1.03
C ALA A 256 -42.76 -60.83 2.20
N ARG A 257 -42.05 -60.23 3.17
CA ARG A 257 -42.68 -59.45 4.25
C ARG A 257 -43.02 -58.05 3.75
N SER A 258 -44.28 -57.64 3.89
CA SER A 258 -44.69 -56.26 3.68
C SER A 258 -44.06 -55.35 4.74
N LEU A 259 -43.32 -54.34 4.32
CA LEU A 259 -42.91 -53.23 5.18
C LEU A 259 -44.17 -52.39 5.46
N SER A 260 -44.75 -52.55 6.65
CA SER A 260 -45.87 -51.73 7.14
C SER A 260 -45.36 -50.56 7.95
#